data_AF-A0A1D7TFV5-F1
#
_entry.id   AF-A0A1D7TFV5-F1
#
_cell.length_a   1.000
_cell.length_b   1.000
_cell.length_c   1.000
_cell.angle_alpha   90.00
_cell.angle_beta   90.00
_cell.angle_gamma   90.00
#
_symmetry.space_group_name_H-M   'P 1'
#
loop_
_entity.id
_entity.type
_entity.pdbx_description
1 polymer ?
#
loop_
_entity_poly.entity_id
_entity_poly.type
_entity_poly.pdbx_seq_one_letter_code
_entity_poly.pdbx_strand_id
1 'polypeptide(L)'
;MNIEILIQKLIKHYNIKTITELAEKLSTTQSTISGWRSRNAIGALVEKVAEENPEILSILFKNDHSQINNFQNSTLSGNATGVEIGSTNKISLSANQEGDFLPCDDFAKTLFKELCKKYQDDQNKLHALLFQMIQSKE
;
A
#
# COMPACT_ATOMS: atom_id res chain seq x y z
N MET A 1 11.40 1.82 1.17
CA MET A 1 11.29 0.36 1.36
C MET A 1 12.71 -0.22 1.39
N ASN A 2 13.05 -1.07 2.36
CA ASN A 2 14.39 -1.66 2.50
C ASN A 2 14.27 -3.18 2.29
N ILE A 3 15.10 -3.74 1.41
CA ILE A 3 15.10 -5.18 1.12
C ILE A 3 15.37 -6.03 2.36
N GLU A 4 16.10 -5.52 3.35
CA GLU A 4 16.36 -6.21 4.62
C GLU A 4 15.06 -6.49 5.38
N ILE A 5 14.13 -5.53 5.38
CA ILE A 5 12.82 -5.67 6.04
C ILE A 5 12.02 -6.77 5.33
N LEU A 6 12.06 -6.80 3.99
CA LEU A 6 11.35 -7.80 3.21
C LEU A 6 11.93 -9.21 3.45
N ILE A 7 13.26 -9.34 3.48
CA ILE A 7 13.94 -10.59 3.80
C ILE A 7 13.56 -11.07 5.21
N GLN A 8 13.55 -10.19 6.20
CA GLN A 8 13.13 -10.54 7.57
C GLN A 8 11.68 -10.99 7.64
N LYS A 9 10.76 -10.31 6.93
CA LYS A 9 9.36 -10.73 6.83
C LYS A 9 9.22 -12.11 6.18
N LEU A 10 9.98 -12.39 5.11
CA LEU A 10 10.00 -13.71 4.46
C LEU A 10 10.54 -14.80 5.40
N ILE A 11 11.65 -14.54 6.09
CA ILE A 11 12.24 -15.47 7.07
C ILE A 11 11.23 -15.80 8.18
N LYS A 12 10.56 -14.78 8.71
CA LYS A 12 9.51 -14.94 9.74
C LYS A 12 8.31 -15.72 9.19
N HIS A 13 7.86 -15.42 7.98
CA HIS A 13 6.71 -16.07 7.36
C HIS A 13 6.96 -17.57 7.13
N TYR A 14 8.13 -17.92 6.59
CA TYR A 14 8.49 -19.32 6.34
C TYR A 14 8.99 -20.06 7.58
N ASN A 15 9.12 -19.38 8.73
CA ASN A 15 9.68 -19.92 9.97
C ASN A 15 11.07 -20.57 9.78
N ILE A 16 11.92 -19.89 9.02
CA ILE A 16 13.30 -20.31 8.72
C ILE A 16 14.29 -19.42 9.47
N LYS A 17 15.58 -19.78 9.42
CA LYS A 17 16.63 -19.05 10.17
C LYS A 17 17.72 -18.48 9.28
N THR A 18 17.86 -18.98 8.05
CA THR A 18 19.00 -18.66 7.20
C THR A 18 18.58 -18.20 5.81
N ILE A 19 19.47 -17.44 5.15
CA ILE A 19 19.30 -17.05 3.74
C ILE A 19 19.35 -18.28 2.82
N THR A 20 20.08 -19.33 3.21
CA THR A 20 20.16 -20.58 2.45
C THR A 20 18.80 -21.27 2.39
N GLU A 21 18.12 -21.42 3.53
CA GLU A 21 16.75 -21.96 3.56
C GLU A 21 15.76 -21.06 2.80
N LEU A 22 15.97 -19.73 2.82
CA LEU A 22 15.14 -18.81 2.03
C LEU A 22 15.38 -19.01 0.52
N ALA A 23 16.62 -19.27 0.11
CA ALA A 23 16.96 -19.55 -1.27
C ALA A 23 16.29 -20.85 -1.74
N GLU A 24 16.27 -21.87 -0.90
CA GLU A 24 15.55 -23.12 -1.18
C GLU A 24 14.04 -22.87 -1.32
N LYS A 25 13.43 -22.06 -0.44
CA LYS A 25 12.00 -21.71 -0.52
C LYS A 25 11.63 -20.91 -1.77
N LEU A 26 12.57 -20.11 -2.27
CA LEU A 26 12.38 -19.29 -3.46
C LEU A 26 12.99 -19.91 -4.72
N SER A 27 13.33 -21.20 -4.71
CA SER A 27 13.90 -21.92 -5.84
C SER A 27 15.06 -21.17 -6.51
N THR A 28 15.95 -20.58 -5.70
CA THR A 28 17.06 -19.73 -6.15
C THR A 28 18.34 -20.05 -5.36
N THR A 29 19.39 -19.25 -5.53
CA THR A 29 20.67 -19.45 -4.82
C THR A 29 20.88 -18.39 -3.74
N GLN A 30 21.62 -18.75 -2.69
CA GLN A 30 22.04 -17.79 -1.65
C GLN A 30 22.82 -16.61 -2.24
N SER A 31 23.66 -16.85 -3.25
CA SER A 31 24.38 -15.79 -3.97
C SER A 31 23.44 -14.84 -4.70
N THR A 32 22.35 -15.36 -5.29
CA THR A 32 21.33 -14.53 -5.94
C THR A 32 20.65 -13.61 -4.93
N ILE A 33 20.19 -14.16 -3.80
CA ILE A 33 19.56 -13.35 -2.73
C ILE A 33 20.55 -12.33 -2.17
N SER A 34 21.80 -12.72 -1.96
CA SER A 34 22.86 -11.81 -1.48
C SER A 34 23.13 -10.68 -2.48
N GLY A 35 23.09 -10.97 -3.78
CA GLY A 35 23.21 -9.98 -4.85
C GLY A 35 22.03 -9.02 -4.90
N TRP A 36 20.79 -9.50 -4.70
CA TRP A 36 19.64 -8.62 -4.58
C TRP A 36 19.73 -7.73 -3.34
N ARG A 37 20.16 -8.31 -2.22
CA ARG A 37 20.36 -7.61 -0.94
C ARG A 37 21.35 -6.45 -1.09
N SER A 38 22.53 -6.71 -1.66
CA SER A 38 23.59 -5.70 -1.79
C SER A 38 23.19 -4.52 -2.68
N ARG A 39 22.36 -4.78 -3.71
CA ARG A 39 21.87 -3.75 -4.64
C ARG A 39 20.54 -3.14 -4.24
N ASN A 40 19.97 -3.56 -3.10
CA ASN A 40 18.59 -3.23 -2.72
C ASN A 40 17.59 -3.49 -3.87
N ALA A 41 17.77 -4.60 -4.60
CA ALA A 41 16.98 -4.98 -5.77
C ALA A 41 15.62 -5.58 -5.35
N ILE A 42 14.77 -4.74 -4.77
CA ILE A 42 13.45 -5.10 -4.23
C ILE A 42 12.58 -5.74 -5.32
N GLY A 43 12.57 -5.16 -6.53
CA GLY A 43 11.77 -5.67 -7.65
C GLY A 43 12.09 -7.13 -7.96
N ALA A 44 13.37 -7.49 -8.06
CA ALA A 44 13.79 -8.86 -8.36
C ALA A 44 13.42 -9.86 -7.26
N LEU A 45 13.54 -9.46 -5.99
CA LEU A 45 13.09 -10.30 -4.87
C LEU A 45 11.57 -10.50 -4.90
N VAL A 46 10.81 -9.42 -5.12
CA VAL A 46 9.34 -9.44 -5.13
C VAL A 46 8.82 -10.25 -6.31
N GLU A 47 9.41 -10.09 -7.49
CA GLU A 47 9.09 -10.88 -8.69
C GLU A 47 9.31 -12.37 -8.41
N LYS A 48 10.47 -12.75 -7.84
CA LYS A 48 10.71 -14.15 -7.49
C LYS A 48 9.73 -14.69 -6.44
N VAL A 49 9.37 -13.88 -5.43
CA VAL A 49 8.34 -14.27 -4.46
C VAL A 49 6.98 -14.43 -5.15
N ALA A 50 6.62 -13.57 -6.10
CA ALA A 50 5.37 -13.64 -6.84
C ALA A 50 5.26 -14.91 -7.69
N GLU A 51 6.37 -15.35 -8.28
CA GLU A 51 6.45 -16.59 -9.05
C GLU A 51 6.22 -17.83 -8.18
N GLU A 52 6.85 -17.88 -7.00
CA GLU A 52 6.83 -19.08 -6.14
C GLU A 52 5.62 -19.12 -5.20
N ASN A 53 5.23 -17.96 -4.64
CA ASN A 53 4.09 -17.85 -3.75
C ASN A 53 3.53 -16.40 -3.71
N PRO A 54 2.58 -16.06 -4.60
CA PRO A 54 2.05 -14.71 -4.72
C PRO A 54 1.23 -14.25 -3.51
N GLU A 55 0.66 -15.16 -2.72
CA GLU A 55 -0.15 -14.82 -1.55
C GLU A 55 0.66 -14.09 -0.46
N ILE A 56 1.97 -14.37 -0.40
CA ILE A 56 2.90 -13.78 0.56
C ILE A 56 3.10 -12.29 0.31
N LEU A 57 2.90 -11.80 -0.91
CA LEU A 57 3.04 -10.37 -1.23
C LEU A 57 2.13 -9.51 -0.34
N SER A 58 0.91 -9.99 -0.08
CA SER A 58 -0.02 -9.29 0.80
C SER A 58 0.55 -9.09 2.21
N ILE A 59 1.32 -10.05 2.72
CA ILE A 59 1.96 -10.03 4.03
C ILE A 59 3.20 -9.15 4.02
N LEU A 60 4.01 -9.20 2.96
CA LEU A 60 5.20 -8.36 2.83
C LEU A 60 4.86 -6.88 2.86
N PHE A 61 3.79 -6.50 2.17
CA PHE A 61 3.34 -5.12 2.05
C PHE A 61 2.23 -4.74 3.04
N LYS A 62 1.81 -5.67 3.91
CA LYS A 62 0.94 -5.31 5.04
C LYS A 62 1.70 -4.35 5.95
N ASN A 63 1.08 -3.20 6.20
CA ASN A 63 1.66 -2.15 7.01
C ASN A 63 1.53 -2.54 8.49
N ASP A 64 2.65 -2.89 9.13
CA ASP A 64 2.71 -3.22 10.55
C ASP A 64 2.68 -1.92 11.38
N HIS A 65 1.58 -1.16 11.32
CA HIS A 65 1.39 0.00 12.19
C HIS A 65 1.13 -0.46 13.63
N SER A 66 2.15 -0.94 14.33
CA SER A 66 2.24 -0.68 15.76
C SER A 66 2.76 0.75 15.92
N GLN A 67 1.88 1.73 15.67
CA GLN A 67 2.11 3.10 16.11
C GLN A 67 2.17 3.05 17.64
N ILE A 68 3.36 2.91 18.21
CA ILE A 68 3.59 3.37 19.57
C ILE A 68 3.55 4.89 19.45
N ASN A 69 2.35 5.44 19.55
CA ASN A 69 2.09 6.84 19.79
C ASN A 69 2.77 7.19 21.12
N ASN A 70 4.07 7.42 21.08
CA ASN A 70 4.81 7.98 22.19
C ASN A 70 4.51 9.48 22.20
N PHE A 71 3.23 9.82 22.44
CA PHE A 71 2.86 11.14 22.95
C PHE A 71 3.47 11.21 24.34
N GLN A 72 4.75 11.59 24.40
CA GLN A 72 5.33 12.08 25.63
C GLN A 72 4.50 13.31 26.01
N ASN A 73 3.58 13.13 26.95
CA ASN A 73 2.95 14.22 27.66
C ASN A 73 4.10 14.98 28.34
N SER A 74 4.62 16.01 27.67
CA SER A 74 5.53 16.96 28.27
C SER A 74 4.76 17.62 29.41
N THR A 75 4.91 17.06 30.61
CA THR A 75 4.43 17.70 31.83
C THR A 75 5.29 18.94 31.97
N LEU A 76 4.72 20.11 31.67
CA LEU A 76 5.35 21.40 31.87
C LEU A 76 5.56 21.58 33.39
N SER A 77 6.66 21.06 33.91
CA SER A 77 7.14 21.40 35.24
C SER A 77 7.82 22.77 35.11
N GLY A 78 7.05 23.81 35.38
CA GLY A 78 7.52 25.19 35.39
C GLY A 78 6.70 25.99 36.38
N ASN A 79 7.24 26.18 37.59
CA ASN A 79 6.83 27.24 38.48
C ASN A 79 7.20 28.57 37.81
N ALA A 80 6.29 29.16 37.04
CA ALA A 80 6.43 30.50 36.51
C ALA A 80 5.10 31.25 36.68
N THR A 81 5.05 32.08 37.72
CA THR A 81 4.08 33.16 37.84
C THR A 81 4.29 34.14 36.69
N GLY A 82 3.39 34.19 35.70
CA GLY A 82 3.42 35.24 34.70
C GLY A 82 2.67 34.94 33.41
N VAL A 83 1.52 35.61 33.25
CA VAL A 83 0.88 36.00 31.98
C VAL A 83 0.27 34.86 31.15
N GLU A 84 -1.02 34.64 31.37
CA GLU A 84 -1.89 34.06 30.36
C GLU A 84 -2.30 35.11 29.30
N ILE A 85 -2.78 34.60 28.17
CA ILE A 85 -3.49 35.25 27.06
C ILE A 85 -2.59 35.55 25.85
N GLY A 86 -2.47 34.54 25.00
CA GLY A 86 -1.90 34.71 23.67
C GLY A 86 -1.72 33.42 22.87
N SER A 87 -2.63 32.44 22.95
CA SER A 87 -2.66 31.34 21.98
C SER A 87 -4.07 30.79 21.88
N THR A 88 -4.83 31.32 20.92
CA THR A 88 -6.07 30.71 20.44
C THR A 88 -5.73 29.40 19.73
N ASN A 89 -5.45 28.36 20.49
CA ASN A 89 -5.60 27.00 19.97
C ASN A 89 -7.09 26.71 19.92
N LYS A 90 -7.72 27.14 18.82
CA LYS A 90 -8.97 26.52 18.35
C LYS A 90 -8.66 25.04 18.20
N ILE A 91 -9.11 24.24 19.17
CA ILE A 91 -9.27 22.80 19.00
C ILE A 91 -10.39 22.65 17.96
N SER A 92 -10.02 22.65 16.68
CA SER A 92 -10.90 22.19 15.62
C SER A 92 -10.88 20.67 15.65
N LEU A 93 -11.88 20.08 16.30
CA LEU A 93 -12.24 18.68 16.07
C LEU A 93 -12.77 18.57 14.64
N SER A 94 -11.91 18.23 13.66
CA SER A 94 -12.37 17.76 12.36
C SER A 94 -12.31 16.23 12.33
N ALA A 95 -13.49 15.67 12.09
CA ALA A 95 -13.80 14.26 12.08
C ALA A 95 -12.86 13.40 11.20
N ASN A 96 -12.52 12.23 11.75
CA ASN A 96 -12.44 10.93 11.09
C ASN A 96 -12.01 10.84 9.62
N GLN A 97 -10.90 10.10 9.45
CA GLN A 97 -10.55 9.27 8.30
C GLN A 97 -10.24 9.98 6.99
N GLU A 98 -8.95 10.27 6.78
CA GLU A 98 -8.28 9.89 5.54
C GLU A 98 -6.98 9.22 5.93
N GLY A 99 -6.89 7.90 5.74
CA GLY A 99 -5.58 7.26 5.66
C GLY A 99 -4.84 7.89 4.49
N ASP A 100 -3.53 8.08 4.63
CA ASP A 100 -2.63 8.44 3.53
C ASP A 100 -2.66 7.33 2.46
N PHE A 101 -3.73 7.27 1.67
CA PHE A 101 -3.61 6.96 0.27
C PHE A 101 -2.68 8.04 -0.27
N LEU A 102 -1.56 7.62 -0.87
CA LEU A 102 -0.82 8.46 -1.81
C LEU A 102 -1.83 9.32 -2.57
N PRO A 103 -1.67 10.65 -2.68
CA PRO A 103 -2.61 11.47 -3.42
C PRO A 103 -2.75 10.85 -4.80
N CYS A 104 -3.86 10.16 -5.03
CA CYS A 104 -4.16 9.54 -6.31
C CYS A 104 -4.21 10.73 -7.27
N ASP A 105 -3.17 10.82 -8.10
CA ASP A 105 -2.94 11.97 -8.97
C ASP A 105 -4.23 12.29 -9.71
N ASP A 106 -4.55 13.57 -9.84
CA ASP A 106 -5.79 14.01 -10.50
C ASP A 106 -5.87 13.44 -11.93
N PHE A 107 -4.72 13.15 -12.55
CA PHE A 107 -4.64 12.37 -13.79
C PHE A 107 -5.24 10.95 -13.66
N ALA A 108 -4.85 10.18 -12.64
CA ALA A 108 -5.33 8.81 -12.44
C ALA A 108 -6.84 8.79 -12.14
N LYS A 109 -7.34 9.73 -11.35
CA LYS A 109 -8.79 9.89 -11.09
C LYS A 109 -9.56 10.24 -12.37
N THR A 110 -9.00 11.14 -13.18
CA THR A 110 -9.59 11.57 -14.44
C THR A 110 -9.64 10.40 -15.42
N LEU A 111 -8.54 9.67 -15.59
CA LEU A 111 -8.46 8.51 -16.46
C LEU A 111 -9.46 7.42 -16.06
N PHE A 112 -9.55 7.10 -14.76
CA PHE A 112 -10.52 6.14 -14.25
C PHE A 112 -11.96 6.57 -14.55
N LYS A 113 -12.28 7.86 -14.32
CA LYS A 113 -13.62 8.41 -14.60
C LYS A 113 -13.98 8.33 -16.09
N GLU A 114 -13.03 8.62 -16.98
CA GLU A 114 -13.23 8.52 -18.42
C GLU A 114 -13.47 7.07 -18.86
N LEU A 115 -12.69 6.12 -18.35
CA LEU A 115 -12.85 4.70 -18.66
C LEU A 115 -14.24 4.18 -18.24
N CYS A 116 -14.69 4.54 -17.04
CA CYS A 116 -16.02 4.17 -16.54
C CYS A 116 -17.16 4.72 -17.42
N LYS A 117 -17.06 6.00 -17.84
CA LYS A 117 -18.03 6.61 -18.75
C LYS A 117 -18.05 5.90 -20.11
N LYS A 118 -16.88 5.65 -20.69
CA LYS A 118 -16.77 4.98 -21.99
C LYS A 118 -17.40 3.59 -21.96
N TYR A 119 -17.13 2.82 -20.91
CA TYR A 119 -17.75 1.51 -20.72
C TYR A 119 -19.29 1.59 -20.67
N GLN A 120 -19.83 2.54 -19.91
CA GLN A 120 -21.27 2.74 -19.79
C GLN A 120 -21.90 3.16 -21.13
N ASP A 121 -21.25 4.05 -21.88
CA ASP A 121 -21.72 4.47 -23.21
C ASP A 121 -21.73 3.31 -24.21
N ASP A 122 -20.69 2.48 -24.22
CA ASP A 122 -20.59 1.32 -25.10
C ASP A 122 -21.65 0.26 -24.73
N GLN A 123 -21.90 0.06 -23.43
CA GLN A 123 -23.01 -0.78 -22.96
C GLN A 123 -24.36 -0.24 -23.42
N ASN A 124 -24.61 1.06 -23.26
CA ASN A 124 -25.86 1.69 -23.69
C ASN A 124 -26.08 1.59 -25.21
N LYS A 125 -25.03 1.77 -26.02
CA LYS A 125 -25.08 1.59 -27.48
C LYS A 125 -25.42 0.14 -27.84
N LEU A 126 -24.81 -0.84 -27.18
CA LEU A 126 -25.11 -2.24 -27.41
C LEU A 126 -26.57 -2.55 -27.10
N HIS A 127 -27.09 -2.06 -25.96
CA HIS A 127 -28.50 -2.20 -25.61
C HIS A 127 -29.42 -1.58 -26.66
N ALA A 128 -29.10 -0.38 -27.16
CA ALA A 128 -29.89 0.29 -28.20
C ALA A 128 -29.89 -0.49 -29.52
N LEU A 129 -28.75 -1.02 -29.95
CA LEU A 129 -28.63 -1.83 -31.16
C LEU A 129 -29.39 -3.15 -31.05
N LEU A 130 -29.32 -3.82 -29.90
CA LEU A 130 -30.09 -5.04 -29.64
C LEU A 130 -31.60 -4.76 -29.72
N PHE A 131 -32.05 -3.65 -29.12
CA PHE A 131 -33.45 -3.25 -29.17
C PHE A 131 -33.92 -2.98 -30.61
N GLN A 132 -33.15 -2.24 -31.41
CA GLN A 132 -33.44 -2.03 -32.83
C GLN A 132 -33.50 -3.32 -33.63
N MET A 133 -32.55 -4.23 -33.42
CA MET A 133 -32.53 -5.53 -34.10
C MET A 133 -33.76 -6.38 -33.77
N ILE A 134 -34.25 -6.34 -32.53
CA ILE A 134 -35.47 -7.04 -32.11
C ILE A 134 -36.70 -6.43 -32.82
N GLN A 135 -36.83 -5.11 -32.83
CA GLN A 135 -37.96 -4.43 -33.47
C GLN A 135 -37.98 -4.56 -35.00
N SER A 136 -36.82 -4.68 -35.64
CA SER A 136 -36.73 -4.86 -37.10
C SER A 136 -37.06 -6.29 -37.58
N LYS A 137 -37.29 -7.23 -36.66
CA LYS A 137 -37.63 -8.62 -36.95
C LYS A 137 -39.13 -8.92 -36.84
N GLU A 138 -39.94 -7.96 -36.41
CA GLU A 138 -41.42 -7.98 -36.44
C GLU A 138 -41.94 -7.25 -37.68
#